data_AF-A0A2E3AAM4-F1
#
_entry.id   AF-A0A2E3AAM4-F1
#
_cell.length_a   1.000
_cell.length_b   1.000
_cell.length_c   1.000
_cell.angle_alpha   90.00
_cell.angle_beta   90.00
_cell.angle_gamma   90.00
#
_symmetry.space_group_name_H-M   'P 1'
#
loop_
_entity.id
_entity.type
_entity.pdbx_description
1 polymer ?
#
loop_
_entity_poly.entity_id
_entity_poly.type
_entity_poly.pdbx_seq_one_letter_code
_entity_poly.pdbx_strand_id
1 'polypeptide(L)'
;MQRRTALKNIGLSFGAITLSSTVVSLFESCQTTQANWTPEFFTPEQADLVSKIVDVMLPKTQTPGAKELNISHFMDGFMAHVASPEDREFAQMALPVISILILEASSKTTVSEITNEDVDEQLNRFLRADQATQQAREEAVGVWSVALSNGEMPSIPEEGVAHAMLNSLRRLAVYAFKNNEVIGETVLAYAPVPGEQKGCISLEEATGGRAWSL
;
A
#
# COMPACT_ATOMS: atom_id res chain seq x y z
N MET A 1 -34.23 -1.19 -55.39
CA MET A 1 -33.41 -1.73 -54.28
C MET A 1 -32.57 -0.69 -53.52
N GLN A 2 -32.87 0.63 -53.56
CA GLN A 2 -32.00 1.65 -52.92
C GLN A 2 -32.56 2.31 -51.64
N ARG A 3 -33.85 2.12 -51.32
CA ARG A 3 -34.49 2.79 -50.16
C ARG A 3 -34.10 2.18 -48.81
N ARG A 4 -33.91 0.85 -48.74
CA ARG A 4 -33.54 0.13 -47.51
C ARG A 4 -32.10 0.42 -47.09
N THR A 5 -31.21 0.59 -48.06
CA THR A 5 -29.80 0.95 -47.84
C THR A 5 -29.65 2.39 -47.39
N ALA A 6 -30.41 3.33 -47.99
CA ALA A 6 -30.44 4.72 -47.55
C ALA A 6 -30.93 4.86 -46.10
N LEU A 7 -32.00 4.16 -45.71
CA LEU A 7 -32.49 4.17 -44.32
C LEU A 7 -31.49 3.56 -43.31
N LYS A 8 -30.78 2.49 -43.69
CA LYS A 8 -29.71 1.92 -42.85
C LYS A 8 -28.54 2.90 -42.68
N ASN A 9 -28.13 3.58 -43.75
CA ASN A 9 -27.01 4.52 -43.71
C ASN A 9 -27.36 5.82 -42.98
N ILE A 10 -28.61 6.29 -43.07
CA ILE A 10 -29.12 7.43 -42.28
C ILE A 10 -29.22 7.05 -40.79
N GLY A 11 -29.71 5.85 -40.46
CA GLY A 11 -29.76 5.37 -39.08
C GLY A 11 -28.37 5.21 -38.44
N LEU A 12 -27.40 4.69 -39.19
CA LEU A 12 -26.00 4.56 -38.76
C LEU A 12 -25.32 5.91 -38.53
N SER A 13 -25.59 6.90 -39.38
CA SER A 13 -25.00 8.24 -39.24
C SER A 13 -25.58 9.03 -38.07
N PHE A 14 -26.87 8.91 -37.77
CA PHE A 14 -27.45 9.50 -36.56
C PHE A 14 -27.03 8.78 -35.27
N GLY A 15 -26.85 7.46 -35.30
CA GLY A 15 -26.37 6.70 -34.13
C GLY A 15 -24.90 6.95 -33.79
N ALA A 16 -24.05 7.24 -34.79
CA ALA A 16 -22.62 7.53 -34.56
C ALA A 16 -22.36 8.90 -33.91
N ILE A 17 -23.30 9.85 -34.04
CA ILE A 17 -23.13 11.23 -33.54
C ILE A 17 -23.58 11.36 -32.08
N THR A 18 -24.51 10.53 -31.60
CA THR A 18 -25.07 10.64 -30.25
C THR A 18 -24.33 9.83 -29.18
N LEU A 19 -23.47 8.89 -29.58
CA LEU A 19 -22.73 8.01 -28.66
C LEU A 19 -21.30 8.50 -28.35
N SER A 20 -20.80 9.53 -29.02
CA SER A 20 -19.42 9.98 -28.80
C SER A 20 -19.22 10.75 -27.49
N SER A 21 -20.21 11.53 -27.04
CA SER A 21 -20.07 12.36 -25.84
C SER A 21 -20.34 11.58 -24.53
N THR A 22 -21.35 10.72 -24.50
CA THR A 22 -21.72 9.96 -23.28
C THR A 22 -20.74 8.86 -22.96
N VAL A 23 -20.12 8.24 -23.97
CA VAL A 23 -19.12 7.20 -23.75
C VAL A 23 -17.78 7.81 -23.32
N VAL A 24 -17.42 9.01 -23.82
CA VAL A 24 -16.24 9.74 -23.35
C VAL A 24 -16.40 10.18 -21.89
N SER A 25 -17.58 10.65 -21.46
CA SER A 25 -17.83 10.95 -20.04
C SER A 25 -17.82 9.70 -19.14
N LEU A 26 -18.18 8.53 -19.69
CA LEU A 26 -18.04 7.25 -18.98
C LEU A 26 -16.57 6.78 -18.90
N PHE A 27 -15.76 7.09 -19.93
CA PHE A 27 -14.31 6.87 -19.90
C PHE A 27 -13.58 7.87 -18.98
N GLU A 28 -14.05 9.12 -18.87
CA GLU A 28 -13.59 10.08 -17.84
C GLU A 28 -14.00 9.64 -16.43
N SER A 29 -15.12 8.93 -16.27
CA SER A 29 -15.46 8.30 -14.98
C SER A 29 -14.47 7.20 -14.56
N CYS A 30 -13.75 6.59 -15.51
CA CYS A 30 -12.69 5.61 -15.24
C CYS A 30 -11.29 6.21 -15.24
N GLN A 31 -11.12 7.41 -15.81
CA GLN A 31 -9.93 8.22 -15.63
C GLN A 31 -10.21 9.23 -14.52
N THR A 32 -10.15 8.74 -13.28
CA THR A 32 -10.09 9.63 -12.12
C THR A 32 -8.97 10.63 -12.34
N THR A 33 -9.32 11.84 -12.77
CA THR A 33 -8.59 13.04 -12.35
C THR A 33 -8.39 12.87 -10.86
N GLN A 34 -7.12 12.83 -10.45
CA GLN A 34 -6.71 12.51 -9.09
C GLN A 34 -7.50 13.41 -8.14
N ALA A 35 -8.62 12.87 -7.64
CA ALA A 35 -9.43 13.55 -6.64
C ALA A 35 -8.46 13.82 -5.51
N ASN A 36 -8.47 15.04 -4.97
CA ASN A 36 -7.69 15.38 -3.79
C ASN A 36 -8.09 14.41 -2.68
N TRP A 37 -7.35 13.30 -2.58
CA TRP A 37 -7.65 12.24 -1.65
C TRP A 37 -7.48 12.81 -0.25
N THR A 38 -8.56 12.73 0.53
CA THR A 38 -8.56 13.10 1.92
C THR A 38 -8.52 11.80 2.70
N PRO A 39 -7.47 11.54 3.49
CA PRO A 39 -7.40 10.33 4.31
C PRO A 39 -8.54 10.28 5.33
N GLU A 40 -9.03 9.07 5.61
CA GLU A 40 -10.10 8.82 6.57
C GLU A 40 -9.56 8.43 7.95
N PHE A 41 -8.47 7.65 7.98
CA PHE A 41 -7.84 7.22 9.23
C PHE A 41 -6.62 8.06 9.58
N PHE A 42 -5.71 8.24 8.62
CA PHE A 42 -4.50 9.01 8.85
C PHE A 42 -4.81 10.51 8.91
N THR A 43 -3.99 11.29 9.61
CA THR A 43 -3.93 12.74 9.35
C THR A 43 -3.25 13.00 7.99
N PRO A 44 -3.43 14.18 7.37
CA PRO A 44 -2.71 14.52 6.14
C PRO A 44 -1.19 14.36 6.25
N GLU A 45 -0.60 14.75 7.38
CA GLU A 45 0.83 14.59 7.65
C GLU A 45 1.23 13.11 7.80
N GLN A 46 0.43 12.31 8.51
CA GLN A 46 0.66 10.87 8.63
C GLN A 46 0.54 10.18 7.27
N ALA A 47 -0.42 10.56 6.44
CA ALA A 47 -0.62 10.01 5.10
C ALA A 47 0.55 10.34 4.17
N ASP A 48 1.11 11.56 4.24
CA ASP A 48 2.33 11.93 3.51
C ASP A 48 3.53 11.08 3.95
N LEU A 49 3.73 10.95 5.27
CA LEU A 49 4.80 10.13 5.83
C LEU A 49 4.67 8.65 5.41
N VAL A 50 3.50 8.04 5.60
CA VAL A 50 3.23 6.65 5.22
C VAL A 50 3.44 6.47 3.72
N SER A 51 3.03 7.44 2.90
CA SER A 51 3.24 7.38 1.45
C SER A 51 4.71 7.40 1.06
N LYS A 52 5.53 8.24 1.71
CA LYS A 52 6.99 8.24 1.51
C LYS A 52 7.63 6.92 1.95
N ILE A 53 7.25 6.42 3.13
CA ILE A 53 7.72 5.12 3.66
C ILE A 53 7.42 3.98 2.69
N VAL A 54 6.18 3.87 2.24
CA VAL A 54 5.74 2.76 1.39
C VAL A 54 6.28 2.88 -0.03
N ASP A 55 6.50 4.09 -0.54
CA ASP A 55 7.16 4.33 -1.82
C ASP A 55 8.63 3.87 -1.81
N VAL A 56 9.35 4.08 -0.71
CA VAL A 56 10.72 3.57 -0.54
C VAL A 56 10.73 2.04 -0.37
N MET A 57 9.73 1.46 0.31
CA MET A 57 9.62 0.01 0.44
C MET A 57 9.31 -0.70 -0.89
N LEU A 58 8.44 -0.09 -1.71
CA LEU A 58 7.94 -0.65 -2.97
C LEU A 58 8.11 0.37 -4.12
N PRO A 59 9.36 0.70 -4.49
CA PRO A 59 9.61 1.63 -5.56
C PRO A 59 9.22 1.01 -6.90
N LYS A 60 8.93 1.85 -7.89
CA LYS A 60 8.73 1.39 -9.26
C LYS A 60 10.01 0.72 -9.78
N THR A 61 9.85 -0.47 -10.34
CA THR A 61 10.96 -1.19 -11.01
C THR A 61 10.48 -1.67 -12.39
N GLN A 62 10.62 -2.96 -12.68
CA GLN A 62 9.95 -3.62 -13.80
C GLN A 62 8.45 -3.83 -13.52
N THR A 63 8.06 -3.79 -12.25
CA THR A 63 6.67 -3.82 -11.79
C THR A 63 6.23 -2.43 -11.33
N PRO A 64 4.91 -2.15 -11.34
CA PRO A 64 4.39 -0.91 -10.77
C PRO A 64 4.83 -0.71 -9.31
N GLY A 65 5.05 0.54 -8.93
CA GLY A 65 5.41 0.91 -7.55
C GLY A 65 4.19 1.23 -6.67
N ALA A 66 4.40 1.47 -5.38
CA ALA A 66 3.33 1.78 -4.43
C ALA A 66 2.49 3.00 -4.83
N LYS A 67 3.13 4.05 -5.35
CA LYS A 67 2.44 5.25 -5.84
C LYS A 67 1.51 4.95 -7.02
N GLU A 68 1.95 4.12 -7.97
CA GLU A 68 1.16 3.77 -9.16
C GLU A 68 -0.05 2.88 -8.81
N LEU A 69 0.08 2.10 -7.74
CA LEU A 69 -0.94 1.18 -7.25
C LEU A 69 -1.83 1.78 -6.15
N ASN A 70 -1.62 3.05 -5.78
CA ASN A 70 -2.32 3.73 -4.69
C ASN A 70 -2.31 2.94 -3.36
N ILE A 71 -1.18 2.30 -3.02
CA ILE A 71 -1.10 1.43 -1.83
C ILE A 71 -1.40 2.20 -0.54
N SER A 72 -0.94 3.45 -0.40
CA SER A 72 -1.22 4.25 0.78
C SER A 72 -2.72 4.52 0.98
N HIS A 73 -3.48 4.69 -0.11
CA HIS A 73 -4.93 4.91 -0.04
C HIS A 73 -5.63 3.63 0.44
N PHE A 74 -5.20 2.48 -0.07
CA PHE A 74 -5.67 1.18 0.43
C PHE A 74 -5.35 1.02 1.92
N MET A 75 -4.13 1.36 2.34
CA MET A 75 -3.72 1.24 3.75
C MET A 75 -4.56 2.12 4.67
N ASP A 76 -4.86 3.35 4.26
CA ASP A 76 -5.75 4.25 5.00
C ASP A 76 -7.16 3.66 5.15
N GLY A 77 -7.77 3.22 4.04
CA GLY A 77 -9.09 2.58 4.08
C GLY A 77 -9.10 1.27 4.87
N PHE A 78 -8.03 0.47 4.79
CA PHE A 78 -7.86 -0.74 5.59
C PHE A 78 -7.82 -0.39 7.08
N MET A 79 -7.06 0.64 7.46
CA MET A 79 -7.00 1.08 8.85
C MET A 79 -8.33 1.66 9.33
N ALA A 80 -9.08 2.36 8.48
CA ALA A 80 -10.38 2.91 8.83
C ALA A 80 -11.44 1.81 9.07
N HIS A 81 -11.49 0.81 8.18
CA HIS A 81 -12.64 -0.10 8.05
C HIS A 81 -12.38 -1.55 8.46
N VAL A 82 -11.12 -1.99 8.50
CA VAL A 82 -10.75 -3.41 8.69
C VAL A 82 -9.90 -3.65 9.93
N ALA A 83 -8.96 -2.75 10.22
CA ALA A 83 -8.06 -2.90 11.36
C ALA A 83 -8.80 -2.93 12.70
N SER A 84 -8.28 -3.70 13.65
CA SER A 84 -8.82 -3.78 15.00
C SER A 84 -8.72 -2.41 15.72
N PRO A 85 -9.58 -2.12 16.71
CA PRO A 85 -9.41 -0.95 17.58
C PRO A 85 -7.99 -0.85 18.16
N GLU A 86 -7.43 -1.96 18.60
CA GLU A 86 -6.10 -2.03 19.21
C GLU A 86 -4.99 -1.67 18.21
N ASP A 87 -5.07 -2.19 16.98
CA ASP A 87 -4.11 -1.85 15.91
C ASP A 87 -4.21 -0.37 15.50
N ARG A 88 -5.44 0.18 15.47
CA ARG A 88 -5.68 1.60 15.18
C ARG A 88 -5.07 2.51 16.24
N GLU A 89 -5.29 2.20 17.52
CA GLU A 89 -4.71 2.93 18.65
C GLU A 89 -3.19 2.85 18.64
N PHE A 90 -2.64 1.65 18.42
CA PHE A 90 -1.20 1.47 18.31
C PHE A 90 -0.60 2.30 17.16
N ALA A 91 -1.23 2.29 15.98
CA ALA A 91 -0.77 3.06 14.84
C ALA A 91 -0.81 4.58 15.10
N GLN A 92 -1.88 5.10 15.73
CA GLN A 92 -1.99 6.52 16.08
C GLN A 92 -0.93 6.97 17.08
N MET A 93 -0.49 6.08 17.97
CA MET A 93 0.62 6.34 18.89
C MET A 93 1.99 6.21 18.22
N ALA A 94 2.18 5.18 17.37
CA ALA A 94 3.47 4.83 16.82
C ALA A 94 3.91 5.68 15.63
N LEU A 95 2.97 6.15 14.79
CA LEU A 95 3.30 6.98 13.63
C LEU A 95 3.98 8.32 14.01
N PRO A 96 3.52 9.05 15.04
CA PRO A 96 4.25 10.20 15.56
C PRO A 96 5.67 9.86 16.01
N VAL A 97 5.88 8.72 16.69
CA VAL A 97 7.23 8.28 17.12
C VAL A 97 8.15 8.09 15.91
N ILE A 98 7.67 7.43 14.85
CA ILE A 98 8.44 7.28 13.61
C ILE A 98 8.78 8.64 13.01
N SER A 99 7.80 9.56 12.95
CA SER A 99 8.02 10.90 12.40
C SER A 99 9.11 11.66 13.14
N ILE A 100 9.09 11.61 14.49
CA ILE A 100 10.09 12.27 15.34
C ILE A 100 11.47 11.67 15.08
N LEU A 101 11.59 10.35 15.08
CA LEU A 101 12.88 9.68 14.86
C LEU A 101 13.49 10.01 13.48
N ILE A 102 12.68 10.10 12.42
CA ILE A 102 13.16 10.51 11.09
C ILE A 102 13.58 11.99 11.10
N LEU A 103 12.78 12.88 11.70
CA LEU A 103 13.08 14.31 11.77
C LEU A 103 14.37 14.58 12.54
N GLU A 104 14.57 13.91 13.68
CA GLU A 104 15.78 14.01 14.49
C GLU A 104 17.01 13.50 13.74
N ALA A 105 16.91 12.32 13.11
CA ALA A 105 18.02 11.75 12.36
C ALA A 105 18.41 12.60 11.13
N SER A 106 17.42 13.21 10.48
CA SER A 106 17.61 14.05 9.29
C SER A 106 17.90 15.52 9.60
N SER A 107 17.85 15.93 10.88
CA SER A 107 17.91 17.34 11.32
C SER A 107 16.86 18.24 10.66
N LYS A 108 15.67 17.69 10.38
CA LYS A 108 14.53 18.39 9.76
C LYS A 108 13.48 18.75 10.78
N THR A 109 12.59 19.68 10.44
CA THR A 109 11.58 20.19 11.38
C THR A 109 10.16 19.76 11.04
N THR A 110 9.88 19.47 9.77
CA THR A 110 8.53 19.14 9.32
C THR A 110 8.52 17.91 8.41
N VAL A 111 7.43 17.13 8.48
CA VAL A 111 7.27 15.88 7.71
C VAL A 111 7.36 16.12 6.19
N SER A 112 6.90 17.28 5.71
CA SER A 112 6.98 17.65 4.30
C SER A 112 8.41 17.75 3.78
N GLU A 113 9.39 18.09 4.64
CA GLU A 113 10.81 18.18 4.31
C GLU A 113 11.50 16.81 4.21
N ILE A 114 10.91 15.75 4.78
CA ILE A 114 11.45 14.39 4.74
C ILE A 114 11.53 13.93 3.28
N THR A 115 12.72 13.50 2.85
CA THR A 115 12.97 12.95 1.52
C THR A 115 12.97 11.42 1.55
N ASN A 116 12.99 10.81 0.37
CA ASN A 116 13.05 9.35 0.25
C ASN A 116 14.38 8.79 0.81
N GLU A 117 15.47 9.56 0.74
CA GLU A 117 16.78 9.17 1.29
C GLU A 117 16.76 9.09 2.82
N ASP A 118 16.14 10.05 3.52
CA ASP A 118 16.03 9.98 4.99
C ASP A 118 15.22 8.76 5.43
N VAL A 119 14.15 8.46 4.68
CA VAL A 119 13.30 7.30 4.90
C VAL A 119 14.09 6.02 4.67
N ASP A 120 14.84 5.91 3.57
CA ASP A 120 15.67 4.73 3.28
C ASP A 120 16.70 4.48 4.37
N GLU A 121 17.34 5.52 4.91
CA GLU A 121 18.27 5.40 6.03
C GLU A 121 17.59 4.79 7.27
N GLN A 122 16.42 5.31 7.66
CA GLN A 122 15.69 4.76 8.81
C GLN A 122 15.17 3.35 8.53
N LEU A 123 14.67 3.06 7.33
CA LEU A 123 14.23 1.71 6.97
C LEU A 123 15.39 0.71 7.03
N ASN A 124 16.59 1.08 6.60
CA ASN A 124 17.77 0.24 6.76
C ASN A 124 18.12 0.03 8.25
N ARG A 125 18.10 1.09 9.07
CA ARG A 125 18.37 1.01 10.52
C ARG A 125 17.38 0.09 11.25
N PHE A 126 16.11 0.11 10.89
CA PHE A 126 15.07 -0.65 11.58
C PHE A 126 14.84 -2.05 10.98
N LEU A 127 14.68 -2.16 9.67
CA LEU A 127 14.29 -3.41 9.00
C LEU A 127 15.47 -4.34 8.71
N ARG A 128 16.71 -3.83 8.73
CA ARG A 128 17.94 -4.63 8.54
C ARG A 128 18.82 -4.68 9.79
N ALA A 129 18.27 -4.34 10.95
CA ALA A 129 18.96 -4.53 12.23
C ALA A 129 19.36 -6.00 12.42
N ASP A 130 20.44 -6.26 13.14
CA ASP A 130 20.83 -7.62 13.50
C ASP A 130 19.82 -8.26 14.47
N GLN A 131 19.88 -9.59 14.60
CA GLN A 131 18.93 -10.35 15.42
C GLN A 131 18.92 -9.92 16.89
N ALA A 132 20.07 -9.58 17.47
CA ALA A 132 20.13 -9.18 18.88
C ALA A 132 19.44 -7.81 19.09
N THR A 133 19.67 -6.86 18.18
CA THR A 133 19.00 -5.57 18.19
C THR A 133 17.47 -5.71 18.00
N GLN A 134 17.03 -6.59 17.09
CA GLN A 134 15.60 -6.87 16.89
C GLN A 134 14.97 -7.42 18.18
N GLN A 135 15.60 -8.43 18.80
CA GLN A 135 15.12 -9.04 20.04
C GLN A 135 15.06 -8.05 21.20
N ALA A 136 16.08 -7.20 21.37
CA ALA A 136 16.08 -6.18 22.41
C ALA A 136 14.93 -5.16 22.25
N ARG A 137 14.63 -4.78 21.01
CA ARG A 137 13.51 -3.87 20.68
C ARG A 137 12.16 -4.52 20.95
N GLU A 138 11.99 -5.79 20.57
CA GLU A 138 10.77 -6.57 20.84
C GLU A 138 10.55 -6.77 22.35
N GLU A 139 11.61 -7.11 23.09
CA GLU A 139 11.56 -7.27 24.54
C GLU A 139 11.17 -5.96 25.24
N ALA A 140 11.74 -4.82 24.81
CA ALA A 140 11.39 -3.51 25.35
C ALA A 140 9.89 -3.19 25.18
N VAL A 141 9.30 -3.51 24.02
CA VAL A 141 7.86 -3.36 23.78
C VAL A 141 7.05 -4.33 24.66
N GLY A 142 7.51 -5.57 24.83
CA GLY A 142 6.87 -6.57 25.69
C GLY A 142 6.81 -6.11 27.16
N VAL A 143 7.94 -5.66 27.70
CA VAL A 143 8.03 -5.10 29.06
C VAL A 143 7.11 -3.89 29.22
N TRP A 144 7.13 -2.98 28.24
CA TRP A 144 6.26 -1.79 28.24
C TRP A 144 4.77 -2.15 28.21
N SER A 145 4.38 -3.12 27.38
CA SER A 145 2.99 -3.60 27.29
C SER A 145 2.51 -4.24 28.59
N VAL A 146 3.35 -5.06 29.24
CA VAL A 146 3.02 -5.66 30.54
C VAL A 146 2.85 -4.59 31.61
N ALA A 147 3.75 -3.61 31.69
CA ALA A 147 3.64 -2.51 32.65
C ALA A 147 2.35 -1.69 32.46
N LEU A 148 1.97 -1.37 31.22
CA LEU A 148 0.68 -0.73 30.92
C LEU A 148 -0.51 -1.58 31.38
N SER A 149 -0.48 -2.90 31.17
CA SER A 149 -1.54 -3.80 31.61
C SER A 149 -1.69 -3.86 33.13
N ASN A 150 -0.61 -3.60 33.87
CA ASN A 150 -0.61 -3.50 35.33
C ASN A 150 -1.06 -2.12 35.85
N GLY A 151 -1.44 -1.19 34.96
CA GLY A 151 -1.85 0.17 35.31
C GLY A 151 -0.69 1.13 35.57
N GLU A 152 0.54 0.76 35.19
CA GLU A 152 1.70 1.64 35.26
C GLU A 152 1.74 2.62 34.07
N MET A 153 2.53 3.68 34.18
CA MET A 153 2.75 4.66 33.11
C MET A 153 4.24 4.69 32.71
N PRO A 154 4.77 3.62 32.09
CA PRO A 154 6.15 3.58 31.62
C PRO A 154 6.38 4.55 30.45
N SER A 155 7.63 5.01 30.30
CA SER A 155 8.05 5.73 29.09
C SER A 155 7.96 4.85 27.85
N ILE A 156 7.56 5.41 26.72
CA ILE A 156 7.45 4.68 25.45
C ILE A 156 8.85 4.22 25.00
N PRO A 157 9.06 2.93 24.71
CA PRO A 157 10.30 2.45 24.11
C PRO A 157 10.29 2.81 22.61
N GLU A 158 10.69 4.04 22.29
CA GLU A 158 10.54 4.64 20.96
C GLU A 158 11.09 3.77 19.82
N GLU A 159 12.32 3.26 19.96
CA GLU A 159 12.90 2.37 18.95
C GLU A 159 12.14 1.05 18.79
N GLY A 160 11.63 0.50 19.88
CA GLY A 160 10.86 -0.75 19.86
C GLY A 160 9.52 -0.56 19.16
N VAL A 161 8.82 0.53 19.50
CA VAL A 161 7.54 0.91 18.88
C VAL A 161 7.74 1.22 17.39
N ALA A 162 8.75 2.00 17.03
CA ALA A 162 9.07 2.30 15.64
C ALA A 162 9.40 1.02 14.85
N HIS A 163 10.20 0.11 15.43
CA HIS A 163 10.52 -1.16 14.81
C HIS A 163 9.28 -2.02 14.56
N ALA A 164 8.41 -2.16 15.56
CA ALA A 164 7.16 -2.92 15.43
C ALA A 164 6.24 -2.30 14.37
N MET A 165 6.06 -0.98 14.37
CA MET A 165 5.18 -0.29 13.43
C MET A 165 5.73 -0.31 12.00
N LEU A 166 7.02 -0.12 11.77
CA LEU A 166 7.63 -0.22 10.44
C LEU A 166 7.51 -1.64 9.86
N ASN A 167 7.62 -2.68 10.70
CA ASN A 167 7.34 -4.05 10.28
C ASN A 167 5.87 -4.26 9.91
N SER A 168 4.95 -3.69 10.68
CA SER A 168 3.51 -3.73 10.38
C SER A 168 3.18 -3.02 9.07
N LEU A 169 3.73 -1.82 8.83
CA LEU A 169 3.58 -1.08 7.57
C LEU A 169 4.12 -1.89 6.40
N ARG A 170 5.32 -2.47 6.53
CA ARG A 170 5.91 -3.33 5.49
C ARG A 170 5.02 -4.52 5.17
N ARG A 171 4.52 -5.21 6.20
CA ARG A 171 3.63 -6.38 6.03
C ARG A 171 2.35 -5.99 5.31
N LEU A 172 1.72 -4.89 5.71
CA LEU A 172 0.48 -4.40 5.09
C LEU A 172 0.72 -3.91 3.66
N ALA A 173 1.83 -3.23 3.40
CA ALA A 173 2.21 -2.79 2.05
C ALA A 173 2.44 -3.98 1.10
N VAL A 174 3.17 -5.01 1.54
CA VAL A 174 3.38 -6.23 0.75
C VAL A 174 2.06 -6.98 0.54
N TYR A 175 1.21 -7.05 1.57
CA TYR A 175 -0.13 -7.62 1.44
C TYR A 175 -0.95 -6.87 0.38
N ALA A 176 -1.04 -5.55 0.49
CA ALA A 176 -1.76 -4.69 -0.45
C ALA A 176 -1.22 -4.84 -1.88
N PHE A 177 0.10 -4.86 -2.05
CA PHE A 177 0.76 -5.08 -3.34
C PHE A 177 0.35 -6.42 -3.96
N LYS A 178 0.45 -7.52 -3.21
CA LYS A 178 0.15 -8.86 -3.73
C LYS A 178 -1.35 -9.10 -3.98
N ASN A 179 -2.22 -8.35 -3.30
CA ASN A 179 -3.68 -8.43 -3.45
C ASN A 179 -4.22 -7.37 -4.43
N ASN A 180 -3.36 -6.56 -5.04
CA ASN A 180 -3.77 -5.62 -6.06
C ASN A 180 -4.08 -6.36 -7.38
N GLU A 181 -5.20 -6.03 -8.02
CA GLU A 181 -5.66 -6.66 -9.27
C GLU A 181 -4.59 -6.63 -10.37
N VAL A 182 -3.97 -5.47 -10.62
CA VAL A 182 -2.94 -5.33 -11.66
C VAL A 182 -1.77 -6.25 -11.38
N ILE A 183 -1.32 -6.33 -10.11
CA ILE A 183 -0.24 -7.22 -9.71
C ILE A 183 -0.66 -8.69 -9.84
N GLY A 184 -1.86 -9.03 -9.38
CA GLY A 184 -2.40 -10.38 -9.43
C GLY A 184 -2.50 -10.92 -10.85
N GLU A 185 -2.96 -10.11 -11.80
CA GLU A 185 -3.20 -10.54 -13.19
C GLU A 185 -1.96 -10.44 -14.09
N THR A 186 -1.12 -9.43 -13.89
CA THR A 186 -0.03 -9.11 -14.84
C THR A 186 1.37 -9.47 -14.34
N VAL A 187 1.57 -9.52 -13.01
CA VAL A 187 2.89 -9.78 -12.40
C VAL A 187 2.95 -11.19 -11.81
N LEU A 188 1.94 -11.60 -11.06
CA LEU A 188 1.87 -12.93 -10.45
C LEU A 188 1.37 -13.97 -11.46
N ALA A 189 1.46 -15.25 -11.10
CA ALA A 189 0.85 -16.32 -11.88
C ALA A 189 -0.65 -16.37 -11.62
N TYR A 190 -1.44 -15.90 -12.57
CA TYR A 190 -2.90 -15.89 -12.50
C TYR A 190 -3.50 -17.08 -13.25
N ALA A 191 -4.36 -17.84 -12.57
CA ALA A 191 -5.16 -18.90 -13.16
C ALA A 191 -6.62 -18.75 -12.72
N PRO A 192 -7.48 -18.10 -13.52
CA PRO A 192 -8.87 -17.85 -13.13
C PRO A 192 -9.72 -19.12 -13.01
N VAL A 193 -9.27 -20.23 -13.61
CA VAL A 193 -9.89 -21.55 -13.49
C VAL A 193 -8.82 -22.54 -13.02
N PRO A 194 -8.94 -23.08 -11.80
CA PRO A 194 -8.02 -24.09 -11.30
C PRO A 194 -7.99 -25.32 -12.20
N GLY A 195 -6.79 -25.70 -12.65
CA GLY A 195 -6.55 -26.90 -13.45
C GLY A 195 -6.29 -28.15 -12.61
N GLU A 196 -5.73 -29.17 -13.24
CA GLU A 196 -5.26 -30.37 -12.54
C GLU A 196 -4.08 -30.08 -11.59
N GLN A 197 -4.06 -30.75 -10.43
CA GLN A 197 -2.95 -30.63 -9.49
C GLN A 197 -1.73 -31.39 -10.01
N LYS A 198 -0.64 -30.67 -10.29
CA LYS A 198 0.66 -31.22 -10.69
C LYS A 198 1.66 -31.09 -9.55
N GLY A 199 1.85 -32.16 -8.77
CA GLY A 199 2.69 -32.15 -7.56
C GLY A 199 4.20 -32.28 -7.80
N CYS A 200 4.63 -32.85 -8.93
CA CYS A 200 6.03 -33.17 -9.21
C CYS A 200 6.61 -32.35 -10.38
N ILE A 201 6.28 -31.05 -10.44
CA ILE A 201 6.84 -30.10 -11.40
C ILE A 201 7.64 -29.02 -10.68
N SER A 202 8.59 -28.40 -11.39
CA SER A 202 9.36 -27.29 -10.84
C SER A 202 8.54 -25.99 -10.79
N LEU A 203 8.96 -25.01 -9.98
CA LEU A 203 8.35 -23.66 -9.99
C LEU A 203 8.48 -22.98 -11.35
N GLU A 204 9.60 -23.20 -12.05
CA GLU A 204 9.82 -22.65 -13.39
C GLU A 204 8.81 -23.22 -14.38
N GLU A 205 8.61 -24.53 -14.36
CA GLU A 205 7.62 -25.21 -15.20
C GLU A 205 6.18 -24.83 -14.83
N ALA A 206 5.90 -24.64 -13.54
CA ALA A 206 4.55 -24.34 -13.05
C ALA A 206 4.10 -22.91 -13.41
N THR A 207 4.98 -21.92 -13.25
CA THR A 207 4.58 -20.50 -13.26
C THR A 207 5.59 -19.57 -13.94
N GLY A 208 6.69 -20.09 -14.48
CA GLY A 208 7.85 -19.30 -14.91
C GLY A 208 8.56 -18.65 -13.71
N GLY A 209 8.61 -19.36 -12.58
CA GLY A 209 9.26 -18.89 -11.35
C GLY A 209 8.46 -17.87 -10.55
N ARG A 210 7.25 -17.52 -11.00
CA ARG A 210 6.37 -16.54 -10.35
C ARG A 210 5.60 -17.16 -9.18
N ALA A 211 5.32 -16.37 -8.15
CA ALA A 211 4.38 -16.77 -7.12
C ALA A 211 2.94 -16.76 -7.69
N TRP A 212 2.09 -17.67 -7.20
CA TRP A 212 0.67 -17.68 -7.53
C TRP A 212 -0.02 -16.41 -7.05
N SER A 213 -0.92 -15.90 -7.90
CA SER A 213 -1.99 -14.99 -7.51
C SER A 213 -3.04 -15.75 -6.68
N LEU A 214 -3.80 -15.01 -5.87
CA LEU A 214 -4.73 -15.53 -4.87
C LEU A 214 -5.78 -16.48 -5.43
#